data_AF-A0AAD7SP26-F1
#
_entry.id   AF-A0AAD7SP26-F1
#
_cell.length_a   1.000
_cell.length_b   1.000
_cell.length_c   1.000
_cell.angle_alpha   90.00
_cell.angle_beta   90.00
_cell.angle_gamma   90.00
#
_symmetry.space_group_name_H-M   'P 1'
#
loop_
_entity.id
_entity.type
_entity.pdbx_description
1 polymer ?
#
loop_
_entity_poly.entity_id
_entity_poly.type
_entity_poly.pdbx_seq_one_letter_code
_entity_poly.pdbx_strand_id
1 'polypeptide(L)'
;MTGERGRKGPPGDTVDPVLPRQPGPQGLPGAPGPPGSPGGVGDSGRAGPRGRKGQAGLPGLPGGDGPPGTPGIPGPPGPDGVQGFVGVQGSPGLPGDTGYPGTSRTYSYGFLLVIHSQSKEVPECPVDMVSLWSGYSLLYLEGQEKAHTQDLGQAGSCLRIFSTMPFSYCNTAACNYASRNDKSYWLSTTAAAPMMPISGPEIQHHVSRCVVCEAPALSVAVHSQDTLTPPCPPRWRSLWVGYSFLMHTGSGDEGGGQSLTSPGSCLKDFRSQPFIECQGPRGSCHYFASAYSFWLTRVSAAEQFSPAPVPGTLKEAWQQRQNTSRCNVCMKE
;
A
#
# COMPACT_ATOMS: atom_id res chain seq x y z
N MET A 1 36.88 -30.09 89.86
CA MET A 1 35.88 -29.00 89.79
C MET A 1 36.63 -27.80 89.27
N THR A 2 36.37 -27.23 88.10
CA THR A 2 35.11 -26.69 87.58
C THR A 2 35.13 -26.72 86.04
N GLY A 3 34.14 -27.35 85.41
CA GLY A 3 34.00 -27.37 83.95
C GLY A 3 33.48 -26.03 83.43
N GLU A 4 34.09 -25.55 82.34
CA GLU A 4 33.71 -24.30 81.70
C GLU A 4 32.29 -24.38 81.11
N ARG A 5 31.56 -23.29 81.32
CA ARG A 5 30.14 -23.13 81.01
C ARG A 5 29.95 -23.03 79.49
N GLY A 6 29.20 -23.98 78.92
CA GLY A 6 28.85 -23.97 77.50
C GLY A 6 28.14 -22.69 77.05
N ARG A 7 28.50 -22.19 75.87
CA ARG A 7 27.87 -21.00 75.26
C ARG A 7 26.42 -21.31 74.88
N LYS A 8 25.49 -20.45 75.33
CA LYS A 8 24.06 -20.50 74.97
C LYS A 8 23.91 -20.27 73.47
N GLY A 9 23.16 -21.15 72.79
CA GLY A 9 22.86 -21.02 71.35
C GLY A 9 22.06 -19.75 71.03
N PRO A 10 22.12 -19.26 69.78
CA PRO A 10 21.37 -18.08 69.36
C PRO A 10 19.85 -18.29 69.50
N PRO A 11 19.07 -17.23 69.79
CA PRO A 11 17.61 -17.31 69.86
C PRO A 11 17.02 -17.75 68.50
N GLY A 12 15.99 -18.60 68.54
CA GLY A 12 15.25 -18.98 67.34
C GLY A 12 14.45 -17.81 66.77
N ASP A 13 14.37 -17.75 65.45
CA ASP A 13 13.67 -16.70 64.70
C ASP A 13 12.20 -16.63 65.12
N THR A 14 11.84 -15.46 65.65
CA THR A 14 10.47 -15.09 65.98
C THR A 14 9.66 -14.95 64.69
N VAL A 15 8.56 -15.69 64.65
CA VAL A 15 7.54 -15.62 63.60
C VAL A 15 6.81 -14.27 63.71
N ASP A 16 6.87 -13.47 62.65
CA ASP A 16 6.17 -12.18 62.57
C ASP A 16 4.65 -12.34 62.73
N PRO A 17 3.99 -11.40 63.43
CA PRO A 17 2.55 -11.45 63.65
C PRO A 17 1.76 -11.10 62.38
N VAL A 18 0.72 -11.89 62.18
CA VAL A 18 -0.34 -11.83 61.16
C VAL A 18 -0.78 -10.38 60.83
N LEU A 19 -0.48 -9.96 59.59
CA LEU A 19 -1.13 -8.84 58.93
C LEU A 19 -2.63 -9.14 58.73
N PRO A 20 -3.56 -8.22 59.04
CA PRO A 20 -4.97 -8.42 58.75
C PRO A 20 -5.21 -8.42 57.24
N ARG A 21 -5.93 -9.44 56.75
CA ARG A 21 -6.35 -9.57 55.35
C ARG A 21 -7.17 -8.34 54.94
N GLN A 22 -6.67 -7.56 54.00
CA GLN A 22 -7.45 -6.57 53.28
C GLN A 22 -8.56 -7.30 52.50
N PRO A 23 -9.83 -6.87 52.58
CA PRO A 23 -10.88 -7.35 51.68
C PRO A 23 -10.47 -7.05 50.23
N GLY A 24 -10.59 -8.03 49.35
CA GLY A 24 -10.29 -7.85 47.93
C GLY A 24 -11.14 -6.74 47.31
N PRO A 25 -10.63 -6.02 46.29
CA PRO A 25 -11.41 -5.00 45.61
C PRO A 25 -12.71 -5.60 45.04
N GLN A 26 -13.81 -4.87 45.19
CA GLN A 26 -15.11 -5.23 44.65
C GLN A 26 -15.00 -5.45 43.13
N GLY A 27 -15.52 -6.58 42.64
CA GLY A 27 -15.48 -6.92 41.22
C GLY A 27 -16.11 -5.83 40.35
N LEU A 28 -15.48 -5.53 39.21
CA LEU A 28 -16.01 -4.60 38.23
C LEU A 28 -17.43 -5.03 37.80
N PRO A 29 -18.36 -4.09 37.57
CA PRO A 29 -19.67 -4.39 37.01
C PRO A 29 -19.54 -5.19 35.71
N GLY A 30 -20.38 -6.21 35.54
CA GLY A 30 -20.41 -6.99 34.30
C GLY A 30 -20.66 -6.10 33.08
N ALA A 31 -19.99 -6.41 31.97
CA ALA A 31 -20.19 -5.70 30.72
C ALA A 31 -21.67 -5.75 30.29
N PRO A 32 -22.22 -4.67 29.70
CA PRO A 32 -23.56 -4.69 29.13
C PRO A 32 -23.72 -5.85 28.15
N GLY A 33 -24.88 -6.52 28.19
CA GLY A 33 -25.18 -7.59 27.24
C GLY A 33 -25.16 -7.08 25.79
N PRO A 34 -24.81 -7.93 24.81
CA PRO A 34 -24.83 -7.53 23.41
C PRO A 34 -26.24 -7.09 22.98
N PRO A 35 -26.36 -6.14 22.04
CA PRO A 35 -27.64 -5.77 21.46
C PRO A 35 -28.37 -6.98 20.88
N GLY A 36 -29.70 -7.05 21.06
CA GLY A 36 -30.52 -8.10 20.47
C GLY A 36 -30.41 -8.09 18.94
N SER A 37 -30.42 -9.27 18.33
CA SER A 37 -30.37 -9.41 16.87
C SER A 37 -31.59 -8.74 16.23
N PRO A 38 -31.42 -8.07 15.05
CA PRO A 38 -32.54 -7.51 14.30
C PRO A 38 -33.60 -8.57 14.00
N GLY A 39 -34.87 -8.19 14.10
CA GLY A 39 -35.99 -9.07 13.72
C GLY A 39 -35.89 -9.49 12.25
N GLY A 40 -36.23 -10.75 11.97
CA GLY A 40 -36.24 -11.28 10.60
C GLY A 40 -37.15 -10.48 9.67
N VAL A 41 -36.74 -10.35 8.41
CA VAL A 41 -37.53 -9.71 7.35
C VAL A 41 -38.84 -10.50 7.16
N GLY A 42 -39.97 -9.81 7.20
CA GLY A 42 -41.29 -10.42 6.99
C GLY A 42 -41.45 -10.97 5.57
N ASP A 43 -42.13 -12.12 5.46
CA ASP A 43 -42.38 -12.78 4.18
C ASP A 43 -43.13 -11.87 3.21
N SER A 44 -42.71 -11.89 1.94
CA SER A 44 -43.35 -11.15 0.86
C SER A 44 -44.77 -11.68 0.61
N GLY A 45 -45.76 -10.79 0.58
CA GLY A 45 -47.17 -11.13 0.35
C GLY A 45 -47.38 -11.82 -1.01
N ARG A 46 -48.23 -12.86 -1.03
CA ARG A 46 -48.57 -13.60 -2.26
C ARG A 46 -49.29 -12.69 -3.26
N ALA A 47 -48.93 -12.82 -4.54
CA ALA A 47 -49.57 -12.10 -5.64
C ALA A 47 -51.08 -12.42 -5.73
N GLY A 48 -51.90 -11.38 -5.88
CA GLY A 48 -53.36 -11.51 -5.99
C GLY A 48 -53.80 -12.20 -7.30
N PRO A 49 -54.97 -12.87 -7.31
CA PRO A 49 -55.46 -13.56 -8.50
C PRO A 49 -55.87 -12.59 -9.62
N ARG A 50 -55.64 -13.02 -10.87
CA ARG A 50 -55.94 -12.28 -12.11
C ARG A 50 -57.45 -12.03 -12.25
N GLY A 51 -57.84 -10.77 -12.51
CA GLY A 51 -59.25 -10.36 -12.63
C GLY A 51 -59.99 -10.98 -13.83
N ARG A 52 -61.30 -11.23 -13.67
CA ARG A 52 -62.21 -11.71 -14.72
C ARG A 52 -62.65 -10.57 -15.65
N LYS A 53 -62.88 -10.92 -16.93
CA LYS A 53 -63.29 -10.03 -18.03
C LYS A 53 -64.75 -9.55 -17.84
N GLY A 54 -65.00 -8.26 -18.13
CA GLY A 54 -66.25 -7.56 -17.78
C GLY A 54 -67.49 -7.89 -18.63
N GLN A 55 -68.67 -7.52 -18.10
CA GLN A 55 -69.96 -7.56 -18.79
C GLN A 55 -70.38 -6.14 -19.24
N ALA A 56 -71.14 -6.07 -20.33
CA ALA A 56 -71.63 -4.84 -20.95
C ALA A 56 -72.77 -4.17 -20.15
N GLY A 57 -72.88 -2.84 -20.25
CA GLY A 57 -73.80 -2.01 -19.46
C GLY A 57 -75.25 -1.99 -19.96
N LEU A 58 -76.15 -1.51 -19.09
CA LEU A 58 -77.56 -1.24 -19.38
C LEU A 58 -77.90 0.25 -19.09
N PRO A 59 -78.94 0.81 -19.75
CA PRO A 59 -79.17 2.26 -19.89
C PRO A 59 -79.96 2.89 -18.73
N GLY A 60 -79.89 4.22 -18.60
CA GLY A 60 -80.48 4.99 -17.49
C GLY A 60 -81.85 5.64 -17.75
N LEU A 61 -82.20 6.58 -16.83
CA LEU A 61 -83.33 7.54 -16.72
C LEU A 61 -84.37 7.20 -15.62
N PRO A 62 -85.21 8.14 -15.12
CA PRO A 62 -85.08 9.59 -14.87
C PRO A 62 -85.53 10.00 -13.42
N GLY A 63 -85.45 11.29 -13.04
CA GLY A 63 -85.74 11.81 -11.68
C GLY A 63 -87.07 12.57 -11.47
N GLY A 64 -87.25 13.11 -10.24
CA GLY A 64 -88.31 14.04 -9.76
C GLY A 64 -88.72 13.73 -8.30
N ASP A 65 -89.09 14.61 -7.35
CA ASP A 65 -89.35 16.07 -7.27
C ASP A 65 -89.03 16.58 -5.83
N GLY A 66 -89.02 17.92 -5.62
CA GLY A 66 -88.52 18.62 -4.41
C GLY A 66 -89.53 18.94 -3.27
N PRO A 67 -89.37 20.09 -2.57
CA PRO A 67 -88.94 20.26 -1.17
C PRO A 67 -90.09 20.51 -0.16
N PRO A 68 -89.85 20.48 1.17
CA PRO A 68 -90.01 21.73 1.95
C PRO A 68 -89.04 21.88 3.16
N GLY A 69 -88.98 23.11 3.68
CA GLY A 69 -87.87 23.68 4.47
C GLY A 69 -87.82 23.45 5.99
N THR A 70 -86.73 24.02 6.53
CA THR A 70 -86.06 23.80 7.83
C THR A 70 -86.75 24.38 9.06
N PRO A 71 -86.54 23.75 10.25
CA PRO A 71 -86.18 24.55 11.43
C PRO A 71 -84.99 24.02 12.26
N GLY A 72 -84.07 24.96 12.59
CA GLY A 72 -83.39 25.15 13.88
C GLY A 72 -82.46 24.08 14.46
N ILE A 73 -81.15 24.34 14.45
CA ILE A 73 -80.11 23.47 15.02
C ILE A 73 -79.75 23.93 16.46
N PRO A 74 -79.87 23.06 17.49
CA PRO A 74 -79.24 23.29 18.80
C PRO A 74 -77.72 23.05 18.74
N GLY A 75 -76.95 23.92 19.40
CA GLY A 75 -75.49 23.94 19.31
C GLY A 75 -74.81 22.68 19.87
N PRO A 76 -73.75 22.16 19.21
CA PRO A 76 -73.02 21.01 19.69
C PRO A 76 -72.05 21.35 20.84
N PRO A 77 -71.67 20.35 21.67
CA PRO A 77 -70.75 20.50 22.81
C PRO A 77 -69.36 21.01 22.43
N GLY A 78 -68.66 21.59 23.41
CA GLY A 78 -67.33 22.17 23.23
C GLY A 78 -66.26 21.16 22.79
N PRO A 79 -65.22 21.62 22.07
CA PRO A 79 -64.25 20.75 21.40
C PRO A 79 -63.30 20.04 22.36
N ASP A 80 -62.90 18.82 21.99
CA ASP A 80 -61.85 18.04 22.66
C ASP A 80 -60.48 18.74 22.58
N GLY A 81 -59.65 18.50 23.59
CA GLY A 81 -58.31 19.09 23.70
C GLY A 81 -57.38 18.72 22.54
N VAL A 82 -56.63 19.72 22.05
CA VAL A 82 -55.69 19.58 20.94
C VAL A 82 -54.58 18.56 21.24
N GLN A 83 -54.45 17.56 20.38
CA GLN A 83 -53.30 16.66 20.32
C GLN A 83 -52.04 17.47 19.99
N GLY A 84 -50.97 17.27 20.77
CA GLY A 84 -49.70 17.97 20.58
C GLY A 84 -49.12 17.75 19.18
N PHE A 85 -48.55 18.82 18.61
CA PHE A 85 -47.96 18.79 17.26
C PHE A 85 -46.83 17.75 17.17
N VAL A 86 -46.87 16.96 16.10
CA VAL A 86 -45.73 16.12 15.68
C VAL A 86 -44.57 17.04 15.34
N GLY A 87 -43.39 16.77 15.90
CA GLY A 87 -42.17 17.56 15.64
C GLY A 87 -41.90 17.68 14.15
N VAL A 88 -41.57 18.89 13.71
CA VAL A 88 -41.28 19.20 12.31
C VAL A 88 -40.09 18.34 11.85
N GLN A 89 -40.27 17.58 10.77
CA GLN A 89 -39.17 16.86 10.13
C GLN A 89 -38.08 17.87 9.75
N GLY A 90 -36.84 17.63 10.18
CA GLY A 90 -35.71 18.49 9.85
C GLY A 90 -35.59 18.69 8.34
N SER A 91 -35.35 19.92 7.91
CA SER A 91 -35.17 20.26 6.50
C SER A 91 -34.09 19.36 5.87
N PRO A 92 -34.26 18.93 4.60
CA PRO A 92 -33.22 18.23 3.88
C PRO A 92 -31.88 18.99 3.98
N GLY A 93 -30.78 18.26 4.16
CA GLY A 93 -29.45 18.86 4.15
C GLY A 93 -29.23 19.68 2.88
N LEU A 94 -28.50 20.78 3.00
CA LEU A 94 -28.15 21.62 1.85
C LEU A 94 -27.53 20.75 0.75
N PRO A 95 -27.87 20.99 -0.53
CA PRO A 95 -27.17 20.35 -1.64
C PRO A 95 -25.67 20.53 -1.46
N GLY A 96 -24.90 19.45 -1.59
CA GLY A 96 -23.44 19.54 -1.53
C GLY A 96 -22.94 20.55 -2.56
N ASP A 97 -21.85 21.25 -2.23
CA ASP A 97 -21.26 22.28 -3.08
C ASP A 97 -21.10 21.76 -4.52
N THR A 98 -21.43 22.63 -5.48
CA THR A 98 -21.28 22.32 -6.90
C THR A 98 -19.81 21.96 -7.14
N GLY A 99 -19.55 20.74 -7.62
CA GLY A 99 -18.19 20.32 -7.95
C GLY A 99 -17.55 21.35 -8.87
N TYR A 100 -16.29 21.70 -8.59
CA TYR A 100 -15.54 22.68 -9.39
C TYR A 100 -15.72 22.40 -10.89
N PRO A 101 -15.97 23.43 -11.73
CA PRO A 101 -16.11 23.24 -13.16
C PRO A 101 -14.87 22.50 -13.67
N GLY A 102 -15.10 21.39 -14.38
CA GLY A 102 -14.03 20.59 -14.94
C GLY A 102 -13.12 21.49 -15.77
N THR A 103 -11.91 21.75 -15.26
CA THR A 103 -10.84 22.36 -16.04
C THR A 103 -10.70 21.51 -17.29
N SER A 104 -10.91 22.15 -18.45
CA SER A 104 -10.76 21.58 -19.80
C SER A 104 -9.76 20.42 -19.81
N ARG A 105 -10.25 19.17 -19.70
CA ARG A 105 -9.40 18.00 -19.90
C ARG A 105 -9.17 17.91 -21.41
N THR A 106 -8.14 18.61 -21.88
CA THR A 106 -7.29 18.09 -22.94
C THR A 106 -7.05 16.63 -22.58
N TYR A 107 -7.35 15.69 -23.48
CA TYR A 107 -7.19 14.25 -23.24
C TYR A 107 -5.89 13.97 -22.48
N SER A 108 -5.97 13.66 -21.18
CA SER A 108 -4.81 13.23 -20.39
C SER A 108 -4.49 11.83 -20.89
N TYR A 109 -3.55 11.76 -21.83
CA TYR A 109 -2.84 10.53 -22.14
C TYR A 109 -1.95 10.23 -20.92
N GLY A 110 -2.55 9.75 -19.84
CA GLY A 110 -1.93 9.64 -18.52
C GLY A 110 -1.00 8.43 -18.40
N PHE A 111 0.15 8.49 -19.08
CA PHE A 111 1.23 7.53 -18.85
C PHE A 111 1.93 7.86 -17.53
N LEU A 112 2.44 6.84 -16.86
CA LEU A 112 3.22 7.02 -15.64
C LEU A 112 4.70 6.86 -15.95
N LEU A 113 5.49 7.81 -15.49
CA LEU A 113 6.94 7.72 -15.45
C LEU A 113 7.37 7.57 -13.99
N VAL A 114 8.14 6.54 -13.70
CA VAL A 114 8.74 6.34 -12.37
C VAL A 114 10.23 6.60 -12.44
N ILE A 115 10.74 7.40 -11.50
CA ILE A 115 12.15 7.74 -11.41
C ILE A 115 12.64 7.40 -10.01
N HIS A 116 13.73 6.63 -9.94
CA HIS A 116 14.45 6.34 -8.72
C HIS A 116 15.72 7.19 -8.67
N SER A 117 16.01 7.77 -7.50
CA SER A 117 17.14 8.69 -7.33
C SER A 117 18.46 7.98 -7.02
N GLN A 118 18.41 6.77 -6.45
CA GLN A 118 19.59 6.12 -5.84
C GLN A 118 20.25 7.01 -4.76
N SER A 119 19.44 7.85 -4.11
CA SER A 119 19.83 8.84 -3.12
C SER A 119 18.76 9.00 -2.04
N LYS A 120 19.06 9.74 -0.97
CA LYS A 120 18.08 10.04 0.09
C LYS A 120 17.16 11.21 -0.29
N GLU A 121 17.46 11.89 -1.39
CA GLU A 121 16.75 13.03 -1.95
C GLU A 121 15.70 12.55 -2.97
N VAL A 122 14.50 13.15 -2.95
CA VAL A 122 13.45 12.84 -3.93
C VAL A 122 13.88 13.35 -5.31
N PRO A 123 13.84 12.52 -6.38
CA PRO A 123 14.17 12.98 -7.71
C PRO A 123 13.07 13.88 -8.27
N GLU A 124 13.45 14.80 -9.16
CA GLU A 124 12.50 15.72 -9.81
C GLU A 124 11.89 15.08 -11.06
N CYS A 125 10.63 15.43 -11.35
CA CYS A 125 10.00 15.09 -12.62
C CYS A 125 10.59 15.94 -13.75
N PRO A 126 10.76 15.38 -14.97
CA PRO A 126 11.18 16.16 -16.14
C PRO A 126 10.23 17.32 -16.46
N VAL A 127 10.72 18.28 -17.24
CA VAL A 127 9.94 19.43 -17.71
C VAL A 127 8.66 18.95 -18.43
N ASP A 128 7.57 19.68 -18.20
CA ASP A 128 6.21 19.40 -18.70
C ASP A 128 5.56 18.12 -18.15
N MET A 129 6.07 17.58 -17.04
CA MET A 129 5.47 16.47 -16.32
C MET A 129 5.06 16.88 -14.91
N VAL A 130 3.90 16.38 -14.46
CA VAL A 130 3.37 16.68 -13.12
C VAL A 130 3.77 15.59 -12.15
N SER A 131 4.32 15.96 -11.00
CA SER A 131 4.57 15.01 -9.90
C SER A 131 3.25 14.60 -9.27
N LEU A 132 2.99 13.28 -9.22
CA LEU A 132 1.80 12.71 -8.60
C LEU A 132 2.05 12.35 -7.13
N TRP A 133 3.16 11.68 -6.84
CA TRP A 133 3.64 11.45 -5.47
C TRP A 133 5.13 11.10 -5.44
N SER A 134 5.71 11.18 -4.25
CA SER A 134 7.04 10.68 -3.96
C SER A 134 7.01 9.59 -2.89
N GLY A 135 8.07 8.79 -2.83
CA GLY A 135 8.13 7.64 -1.95
C GLY A 135 9.53 7.03 -1.83
N TYR A 136 9.55 5.77 -1.43
CA TYR A 136 10.73 4.93 -1.28
C TYR A 136 10.71 3.83 -2.36
N SER A 137 11.91 3.47 -2.81
CA SER A 137 12.12 2.60 -3.96
C SER A 137 12.04 1.13 -3.57
N LEU A 138 10.85 0.55 -3.58
CA LEU A 138 10.64 -0.88 -3.36
C LEU A 138 11.15 -1.67 -4.57
N LEU A 139 11.99 -2.69 -4.32
CA LEU A 139 12.47 -3.58 -5.36
C LEU A 139 11.66 -4.88 -5.38
N TYR A 140 11.63 -5.60 -4.25
CA TYR A 140 10.84 -6.82 -4.12
C TYR A 140 10.54 -7.15 -2.66
N LEU A 141 9.58 -8.05 -2.46
CA LEU A 141 9.19 -8.59 -1.16
C LEU A 141 9.45 -10.09 -1.16
N GLU A 142 9.86 -10.64 -0.02
CA GLU A 142 10.07 -12.07 0.15
C GLU A 142 9.24 -12.56 1.32
N GLY A 143 8.23 -13.38 1.03
CA GLY A 143 7.32 -13.94 2.01
C GLY A 143 7.26 -15.45 1.84
N GLN A 144 7.45 -16.19 2.94
CA GLN A 144 7.55 -17.65 2.88
C GLN A 144 8.63 -18.16 1.91
N GLU A 145 9.81 -17.52 1.91
CA GLU A 145 10.93 -17.87 1.03
C GLU A 145 10.59 -17.77 -0.47
N LYS A 146 9.60 -16.93 -0.82
CA LYS A 146 9.23 -16.67 -2.21
C LYS A 146 9.27 -15.18 -2.51
N ALA A 147 10.02 -14.81 -3.53
CA ALA A 147 10.10 -13.43 -4.00
C ALA A 147 8.90 -13.02 -4.86
N HIS A 148 8.48 -11.78 -4.67
CA HIS A 148 7.56 -11.07 -5.54
C HIS A 148 8.12 -9.68 -5.85
N THR A 149 8.46 -9.48 -7.12
CA THR A 149 9.22 -8.32 -7.60
C THR A 149 8.31 -7.23 -8.15
N GLN A 150 8.70 -5.98 -7.96
CA GLN A 150 8.13 -4.83 -8.64
C GLN A 150 9.07 -4.37 -9.75
N ASP A 151 8.53 -4.08 -10.94
CA ASP A 151 9.29 -3.44 -12.00
C ASP A 151 9.54 -1.97 -11.61
N LEU A 152 10.82 -1.56 -11.60
CA LEU A 152 11.24 -0.23 -11.19
C LEU A 152 10.73 0.88 -12.13
N GLY A 153 10.30 0.55 -13.35
CA GLY A 153 9.63 1.51 -14.24
C GLY A 153 8.14 1.66 -13.98
N GLN A 154 7.56 0.88 -13.06
CA GLN A 154 6.14 0.89 -12.74
C GLN A 154 5.86 1.50 -11.37
N ALA A 155 4.70 2.13 -11.21
CA ALA A 155 4.33 2.89 -10.01
C ALA A 155 4.35 2.06 -8.71
N GLY A 156 4.19 0.73 -8.79
CA GLY A 156 4.25 -0.18 -7.65
C GLY A 156 5.62 -0.22 -6.95
N SER A 157 6.70 0.13 -7.65
CA SER A 157 8.04 0.26 -7.07
C SER A 157 8.21 1.51 -6.19
N CYS A 158 7.25 2.44 -6.19
CA CYS A 158 7.36 3.71 -5.49
C CYS A 158 6.34 3.84 -4.34
N LEU A 159 6.64 3.19 -3.21
CA LEU A 159 5.77 3.20 -2.04
C LEU A 159 5.91 4.50 -1.24
N ARG A 160 4.78 5.14 -0.92
CA ARG A 160 4.76 6.42 -0.18
C ARG A 160 5.38 6.33 1.21
N ILE A 161 5.23 5.17 1.86
CA ILE A 161 5.66 4.94 3.23
C ILE A 161 6.63 3.77 3.23
N PHE A 162 7.78 3.96 3.88
CA PHE A 162 8.75 2.90 4.12
C PHE A 162 8.37 2.09 5.35
N SER A 163 8.58 0.78 5.27
CA SER A 163 8.58 -0.14 6.41
C SER A 163 9.55 -1.28 6.11
N THR A 164 10.28 -1.77 7.10
CA THR A 164 11.07 -3.00 6.95
C THR A 164 10.18 -4.22 6.71
N MET A 165 8.91 -4.13 7.07
CA MET A 165 7.86 -5.13 6.81
C MET A 165 6.59 -4.44 6.29
N PRO A 166 6.47 -4.18 4.97
CA PRO A 166 5.34 -3.45 4.41
C PRO A 166 4.12 -4.34 4.11
N PHE A 167 4.10 -5.60 4.55
CA PHE A 167 3.02 -6.53 4.30
C PHE A 167 2.73 -7.43 5.51
N SER A 168 1.55 -8.05 5.49
CA SER A 168 1.13 -9.13 6.40
C SER A 168 0.73 -10.35 5.58
N TYR A 169 0.76 -11.53 6.18
CA TYR A 169 0.23 -12.74 5.57
C TYR A 169 -0.96 -13.26 6.36
N CYS A 170 -1.95 -13.83 5.67
CA CYS A 170 -3.15 -14.39 6.28
C CYS A 170 -3.35 -15.84 5.85
N ASN A 171 -3.87 -16.66 6.75
CA ASN A 171 -4.47 -17.95 6.42
C ASN A 171 -5.98 -17.90 6.70
N THR A 172 -6.67 -19.04 6.64
CA THR A 172 -8.12 -19.12 6.86
C THR A 172 -8.55 -18.77 8.29
N ALA A 173 -7.64 -18.78 9.26
CA ALA A 173 -7.95 -18.56 10.67
C ALA A 173 -7.49 -17.19 11.18
N ALA A 174 -6.33 -16.69 10.75
CA ALA A 174 -5.74 -15.46 11.26
C ALA A 174 -4.77 -14.80 10.27
N CYS A 175 -4.55 -13.50 10.48
CA CYS A 175 -3.49 -12.72 9.84
C CYS A 175 -2.35 -12.48 10.83
N ASN A 176 -1.12 -12.55 10.34
CA ASN A 176 0.09 -12.32 11.12
C ASN A 176 0.90 -11.20 10.47
N TYR A 177 1.46 -10.34 11.31
CA TYR A 177 2.32 -9.23 10.91
C TYR A 177 3.68 -9.35 11.60
N ALA A 178 4.76 -9.24 10.83
CA ALA A 178 6.14 -9.27 11.32
C ALA A 178 6.47 -10.41 12.31
N SER A 179 5.75 -11.54 12.21
CA SER A 179 5.85 -12.68 13.14
C SER A 179 6.67 -13.83 12.57
N ARG A 180 7.08 -13.74 11.30
CA ARG A 180 7.93 -14.70 10.58
C ARG A 180 9.17 -13.98 10.03
N ASN A 181 10.20 -14.73 9.68
CA ASN A 181 11.44 -14.25 9.08
C ASN A 181 11.29 -13.79 7.61
N ASP A 182 10.20 -13.09 7.31
CA ASP A 182 9.94 -12.48 6.01
C ASP A 182 10.78 -11.20 5.83
N LYS A 183 11.01 -10.79 4.58
CA LYS A 183 11.96 -9.73 4.24
C LYS A 183 11.39 -8.77 3.20
N SER A 184 11.95 -7.55 3.18
CA SER A 184 11.71 -6.59 2.11
C SER A 184 13.04 -6.06 1.57
N TYR A 185 13.06 -5.73 0.28
CA TYR A 185 14.26 -5.28 -0.40
C TYR A 185 13.98 -3.98 -1.13
N TRP A 186 14.89 -3.03 -0.95
CA TRP A 186 14.72 -1.65 -1.41
C TRP A 186 15.93 -1.22 -2.21
N LEU A 187 15.71 -0.49 -3.30
CA LEU A 187 16.82 0.15 -4.01
C LEU A 187 17.57 1.04 -3.03
N SER A 188 18.89 0.99 -3.03
CA SER A 188 19.72 1.64 -2.03
C SER A 188 20.36 2.93 -2.54
N THR A 189 20.88 3.73 -1.62
CA THR A 189 21.60 4.96 -1.96
C THR A 189 23.05 4.70 -2.37
N THR A 190 23.75 5.76 -2.78
CA THR A 190 25.19 5.75 -3.01
C THR A 190 26.05 5.77 -1.74
N ALA A 191 25.45 5.74 -0.53
CA ALA A 191 26.16 5.68 0.74
C ALA A 191 27.06 4.43 0.86
N ALA A 192 28.14 4.53 1.64
CA ALA A 192 29.01 3.38 1.92
C ALA A 192 28.25 2.33 2.75
N ALA A 193 28.42 1.04 2.46
CA ALA A 193 27.77 -0.01 3.23
C ALA A 193 28.24 0.02 4.70
N PRO A 194 27.31 0.02 5.68
CA PRO A 194 27.67 -0.01 7.09
C PRO A 194 28.28 -1.37 7.45
N MET A 195 29.13 -1.38 8.48
CA MET A 195 29.77 -2.62 8.97
C MET A 195 28.81 -3.53 9.74
N MET A 196 27.71 -2.99 10.25
CA MET A 196 26.72 -3.70 11.07
C MET A 196 25.30 -3.37 10.57
N PRO A 197 24.29 -4.21 10.87
CA PRO A 197 22.91 -3.93 10.55
C PRO A 197 22.45 -2.58 11.13
N ILE A 198 21.82 -1.77 10.28
CA ILE A 198 21.31 -0.44 10.63
C ILE A 198 19.83 -0.53 11.01
N SER A 199 19.38 0.35 11.91
CA SER A 199 18.00 0.34 12.43
C SER A 199 17.48 1.76 12.63
N GLY A 200 16.15 1.91 12.65
CA GLY A 200 15.50 3.19 12.93
C GLY A 200 15.83 4.27 11.90
N PRO A 201 16.07 5.54 12.31
CA PRO A 201 16.28 6.66 11.39
C PRO A 201 17.50 6.53 10.48
N GLU A 202 18.50 5.74 10.86
CA GLU A 202 19.71 5.53 10.06
C GLU A 202 19.39 4.89 8.70
N ILE A 203 18.37 4.03 8.65
CA ILE A 203 17.90 3.37 7.43
C ILE A 203 17.59 4.38 6.31
N GLN A 204 17.08 5.56 6.66
CA GLN A 204 16.72 6.60 5.68
C GLN A 204 17.91 7.05 4.82
N HIS A 205 19.15 6.95 5.33
CA HIS A 205 20.35 7.30 4.57
C HIS A 205 20.72 6.26 3.51
N HIS A 206 20.17 5.06 3.61
CA HIS A 206 20.50 3.91 2.77
C HIS A 206 19.37 3.49 1.82
N VAL A 207 18.15 3.99 1.99
CA VAL A 207 17.01 3.67 1.12
C VAL A 207 16.80 4.77 0.07
N SER A 208 16.79 4.39 -1.20
CA SER A 208 16.57 5.29 -2.34
C SER A 208 15.16 5.87 -2.34
N ARG A 209 15.05 7.17 -2.66
CA ARG A 209 13.77 7.83 -2.94
C ARG A 209 13.35 7.70 -4.39
N CYS A 210 12.05 7.83 -4.63
CA CYS A 210 11.43 7.81 -5.95
C CYS A 210 10.35 8.88 -6.10
N VAL A 211 10.00 9.18 -7.35
CA VAL A 211 8.86 10.00 -7.73
C VAL A 211 8.10 9.31 -8.85
N VAL A 212 6.77 9.48 -8.85
CA VAL A 212 5.90 9.09 -9.95
C VAL A 212 5.34 10.33 -10.61
N CYS A 213 5.54 10.44 -11.91
CA CYS A 213 5.15 11.59 -12.72
C CYS A 213 4.07 11.19 -13.73
N GLU A 214 3.15 12.09 -14.01
CA GLU A 214 2.26 12.02 -15.17
C GLU A 214 3.03 12.49 -16.41
N ALA A 215 3.15 11.60 -17.39
CA ALA A 215 3.90 11.81 -18.62
C ALA A 215 2.96 11.82 -19.85
N PRO A 216 3.26 12.61 -20.89
CA PRO A 216 2.40 12.73 -22.07
C PRO A 216 2.46 11.52 -23.01
N ALA A 217 3.48 10.67 -22.90
CA ALA A 217 3.68 9.49 -23.73
C ALA A 217 4.40 8.38 -22.95
N LEU A 218 4.35 7.15 -23.47
CA LEU A 218 5.09 6.02 -22.92
C LEU A 218 6.61 6.23 -23.05
N SER A 219 7.33 5.98 -21.96
CA SER A 219 8.78 5.91 -21.96
C SER A 219 9.27 4.47 -22.10
N VAL A 220 10.41 4.29 -22.76
CA VAL A 220 11.07 2.99 -22.97
C VAL A 220 12.57 3.10 -22.74
N ALA A 221 13.17 2.02 -22.24
CA ALA A 221 14.62 1.89 -22.19
C ALA A 221 15.18 1.32 -23.50
N VAL A 222 16.29 1.88 -23.96
CA VAL A 222 17.11 1.34 -25.06
C VAL A 222 18.48 0.99 -24.50
N HIS A 223 19.02 -0.17 -24.85
CA HIS A 223 20.29 -0.70 -24.34
C HIS A 223 21.31 -0.84 -25.48
N SER A 224 22.57 -0.46 -25.23
CA SER A 224 23.61 -0.48 -26.28
C SER A 224 24.35 -1.80 -26.39
N GLN A 225 24.43 -2.59 -25.31
CA GLN A 225 25.45 -3.65 -25.15
C GLN A 225 26.87 -3.15 -25.49
N ASP A 226 27.13 -1.88 -25.17
CA ASP A 226 28.41 -1.20 -25.35
C ASP A 226 28.66 -0.19 -24.21
N THR A 227 29.88 0.33 -24.15
CA THR A 227 30.35 1.45 -23.32
C THR A 227 29.72 2.79 -23.71
N LEU A 228 29.28 2.92 -24.96
CA LEU A 228 28.63 4.12 -25.47
C LEU A 228 27.13 4.08 -25.17
N THR A 229 26.59 5.23 -24.81
CA THR A 229 25.15 5.40 -24.58
C THR A 229 24.38 5.26 -25.91
N PRO A 230 23.33 4.43 -25.97
CA PRO A 230 22.55 4.31 -27.19
C PRO A 230 21.75 5.60 -27.45
N PRO A 231 21.66 6.06 -28.71
CA PRO A 231 20.80 7.19 -29.05
C PRO A 231 19.33 6.80 -28.91
N CYS A 232 18.47 7.78 -28.62
CA CYS A 232 17.03 7.58 -28.70
C CYS A 232 16.57 7.40 -30.16
N PRO A 233 15.44 6.71 -30.40
CA PRO A 233 14.85 6.62 -31.73
C PRO A 233 14.52 8.00 -32.32
N PRO A 234 14.45 8.14 -33.66
CA PRO A 234 14.09 9.41 -34.29
C PRO A 234 12.75 9.95 -33.77
N ARG A 235 12.70 11.24 -33.41
CA ARG A 235 11.53 11.93 -32.80
C ARG A 235 11.18 11.47 -31.37
N TRP A 236 12.16 10.97 -30.65
CA TRP A 236 12.05 10.69 -29.22
C TRP A 236 13.06 11.53 -28.46
N ARG A 237 12.64 12.09 -27.33
CA ARG A 237 13.53 12.81 -26.41
C ARG A 237 14.14 11.86 -25.40
N SER A 238 15.39 12.14 -25.02
CA SER A 238 16.05 11.47 -23.91
C SER A 238 15.55 12.05 -22.58
N LEU A 239 15.21 11.18 -21.64
CA LEU A 239 14.84 11.53 -20.28
C LEU A 239 16.03 11.39 -19.33
N TRP A 240 16.73 10.27 -19.38
CA TRP A 240 18.01 10.08 -18.68
C TRP A 240 18.83 8.95 -19.31
N VAL A 241 20.10 8.89 -18.94
CA VAL A 241 21.03 7.84 -19.33
C VAL A 241 21.49 7.07 -18.09
N GLY A 242 21.92 5.83 -18.28
CA GLY A 242 22.27 4.97 -17.15
C GLY A 242 23.04 3.71 -17.55
N TYR A 243 22.88 2.69 -16.73
CA TYR A 243 23.43 1.35 -16.87
C TYR A 243 22.30 0.31 -16.94
N SER A 244 22.51 -0.69 -17.79
CA SER A 244 21.53 -1.73 -18.12
C SER A 244 21.39 -2.77 -17.00
N PHE A 245 20.49 -2.53 -16.06
CA PHE A 245 20.16 -3.42 -14.95
C PHE A 245 19.16 -4.49 -15.39
N LEU A 246 19.52 -5.76 -15.21
CA LEU A 246 18.74 -6.90 -15.72
C LEU A 246 17.96 -7.59 -14.60
N MET A 247 18.66 -8.08 -13.58
CA MET A 247 18.06 -8.88 -12.51
C MET A 247 18.87 -8.81 -11.22
N HIS A 248 18.32 -9.39 -10.16
CA HIS A 248 18.92 -9.45 -8.83
C HIS A 248 18.50 -10.74 -8.11
N THR A 249 19.36 -11.19 -7.20
CA THR A 249 19.05 -12.28 -6.27
C THR A 249 19.51 -11.88 -4.87
N GLY A 250 18.78 -12.34 -3.86
CA GLY A 250 19.09 -12.13 -2.45
C GLY A 250 19.14 -13.45 -1.70
N SER A 251 18.49 -13.48 -0.53
CA SER A 251 18.44 -14.67 0.32
C SER A 251 17.81 -15.86 -0.39
N GLY A 252 18.42 -17.05 -0.27
CA GLY A 252 17.85 -18.29 -0.79
C GLY A 252 17.76 -18.38 -2.32
N ASP A 253 18.60 -17.64 -3.05
CA ASP A 253 18.57 -17.52 -4.51
C ASP A 253 17.27 -16.92 -5.08
N GLU A 254 16.38 -16.43 -4.22
CA GLU A 254 15.17 -15.73 -4.59
C GLU A 254 15.47 -14.31 -5.09
N GLY A 255 14.60 -13.78 -5.93
CA GLY A 255 14.73 -12.42 -6.45
C GLY A 255 13.83 -12.19 -7.66
N GLY A 256 14.34 -11.44 -8.62
CA GLY A 256 13.61 -11.15 -9.85
C GLY A 256 14.37 -10.22 -10.77
N GLY A 257 13.67 -9.58 -11.69
CA GLY A 257 14.31 -8.75 -12.69
C GLY A 257 13.43 -7.66 -13.26
N GLN A 258 13.99 -6.98 -14.24
CA GLN A 258 13.38 -5.84 -14.92
C GLN A 258 13.04 -6.24 -16.36
N SER A 259 11.95 -5.71 -16.89
CA SER A 259 11.75 -5.74 -18.34
C SER A 259 12.79 -4.84 -19.00
N LEU A 260 13.52 -5.33 -20.00
CA LEU A 260 14.51 -4.52 -20.73
C LEU A 260 13.88 -3.38 -21.55
N THR A 261 12.56 -3.37 -21.74
CA THR A 261 11.87 -2.22 -22.34
C THR A 261 11.43 -1.20 -21.30
N SER A 262 11.37 -1.58 -20.03
CA SER A 262 10.93 -0.72 -18.94
C SER A 262 12.02 0.29 -18.57
N PRO A 263 11.68 1.54 -18.21
CA PRO A 263 12.63 2.47 -17.61
C PRO A 263 13.36 1.90 -16.38
N GLY A 264 12.77 0.92 -15.69
CA GLY A 264 13.35 0.24 -14.53
C GLY A 264 14.62 -0.56 -14.82
N SER A 265 14.85 -0.97 -16.06
CA SER A 265 16.10 -1.62 -16.48
C SER A 265 17.25 -0.62 -16.69
N CYS A 266 17.03 0.69 -16.53
CA CYS A 266 18.02 1.72 -16.79
C CYS A 266 18.31 2.57 -15.54
N LEU A 267 19.12 2.02 -14.62
CA LEU A 267 19.54 2.71 -13.40
C LEU A 267 20.57 3.81 -13.71
N LYS A 268 20.40 4.99 -13.13
CA LYS A 268 21.27 6.15 -13.40
C LYS A 268 22.71 5.90 -12.95
N ASP A 269 22.86 5.28 -11.78
CA ASP A 269 24.15 4.99 -11.16
C ASP A 269 24.43 3.49 -11.10
N PHE A 270 25.63 3.09 -11.54
CA PHE A 270 26.11 1.73 -11.39
C PHE A 270 26.55 1.44 -9.95
N ARG A 271 26.09 0.33 -9.39
CA ARG A 271 26.51 -0.20 -8.08
C ARG A 271 26.54 -1.72 -8.15
N SER A 272 27.60 -2.35 -7.64
CA SER A 272 27.66 -3.82 -7.53
C SER A 272 26.57 -4.39 -6.63
N GLN A 273 26.13 -3.63 -5.63
CA GLN A 273 25.00 -3.94 -4.75
C GLN A 273 24.02 -2.76 -4.71
N PRO A 274 23.08 -2.67 -5.68
CA PRO A 274 22.19 -1.53 -5.83
C PRO A 274 20.97 -1.55 -4.90
N PHE A 275 20.87 -2.52 -3.99
CA PHE A 275 19.73 -2.68 -3.08
C PHE A 275 20.18 -3.13 -1.69
N ILE A 276 19.31 -2.92 -0.70
CA ILE A 276 19.51 -3.28 0.71
C ILE A 276 18.40 -4.25 1.14
N GLU A 277 18.76 -5.24 1.95
CA GLU A 277 17.81 -6.20 2.56
C GLU A 277 17.36 -5.66 3.91
N CYS A 278 16.06 -5.72 4.18
CA CYS A 278 15.46 -5.36 5.47
C CYS A 278 14.73 -6.57 6.07
N GLN A 279 15.07 -6.87 7.32
CA GLN A 279 14.48 -7.96 8.10
C GLN A 279 13.29 -7.43 8.89
N GLY A 280 12.10 -7.96 8.62
CA GLY A 280 10.85 -7.44 9.18
C GLY A 280 10.80 -7.45 10.71
N PRO A 281 10.88 -8.63 11.36
CA PRO A 281 10.74 -8.75 12.81
C PRO A 281 11.81 -7.99 13.61
N ARG A 282 12.99 -7.78 13.00
CA ARG A 282 14.12 -7.13 13.65
C ARG A 282 14.15 -5.62 13.43
N GLY A 283 13.38 -5.11 12.46
CA GLY A 283 13.37 -3.67 12.14
C GLY A 283 14.72 -3.16 11.65
N SER A 284 15.57 -4.04 11.10
CA SER A 284 16.94 -3.72 10.70
C SER A 284 17.18 -4.01 9.22
N CYS A 285 18.12 -3.30 8.62
CA CYS A 285 18.53 -3.49 7.23
C CYS A 285 20.05 -3.65 7.11
N HIS A 286 20.50 -4.38 6.10
CA HIS A 286 21.93 -4.62 5.86
C HIS A 286 22.22 -5.02 4.41
N TYR A 287 23.48 -4.91 4.01
CA TYR A 287 23.98 -5.39 2.72
C TYR A 287 24.64 -6.75 2.92
N PHE A 288 24.05 -7.80 2.38
CA PHE A 288 24.58 -9.16 2.52
C PHE A 288 25.46 -9.53 1.32
N ALA A 289 26.51 -10.31 1.57
CA ALA A 289 27.42 -10.80 0.52
C ALA A 289 26.73 -11.76 -0.46
N SER A 290 25.62 -12.39 -0.05
CA SER A 290 24.77 -13.23 -0.90
C SER A 290 23.91 -12.45 -1.89
N ALA A 291 23.85 -11.11 -1.76
CA ALA A 291 23.08 -10.29 -2.68
C ALA A 291 23.86 -10.04 -3.97
N TYR A 292 23.29 -10.48 -5.09
CA TYR A 292 23.87 -10.29 -6.42
C TYR A 292 23.01 -9.36 -7.28
N SER A 293 23.69 -8.58 -8.11
CA SER A 293 23.07 -7.80 -9.18
C SER A 293 23.63 -8.22 -10.53
N PHE A 294 22.76 -8.27 -11.53
CA PHE A 294 23.07 -8.74 -12.87
C PHE A 294 22.78 -7.61 -13.85
N TRP A 295 23.70 -7.42 -14.77
CA TRP A 295 23.70 -6.30 -15.70
C TRP A 295 23.97 -6.82 -17.10
N LEU A 296 23.38 -6.19 -18.12
CA LEU A 296 23.77 -6.49 -19.49
C LEU A 296 25.24 -6.11 -19.69
N THR A 297 25.98 -6.97 -20.36
CA THR A 297 27.40 -6.75 -20.64
C THR A 297 27.61 -6.09 -21.99
N ARG A 298 28.81 -5.55 -22.18
CA ARG A 298 29.32 -5.23 -23.51
C ARG A 298 29.50 -6.51 -24.33
N VAL A 299 29.10 -6.48 -25.60
CA VAL A 299 29.35 -7.54 -26.59
C VAL A 299 29.72 -6.88 -27.91
N SER A 300 30.94 -7.10 -28.41
CA SER A 300 31.31 -6.57 -29.72
C SER A 300 30.70 -7.40 -30.85
N ALA A 301 30.51 -6.78 -32.03
CA ALA A 301 29.97 -7.49 -33.20
C ALA A 301 30.82 -8.69 -33.63
N ALA A 302 32.14 -8.65 -33.39
CA ALA A 302 33.04 -9.77 -33.66
C ALA A 302 32.85 -10.94 -32.67
N GLU A 303 32.42 -10.65 -31.44
CA GLU A 303 32.27 -11.63 -30.36
C GLU A 303 30.88 -12.28 -30.34
N GLN A 304 29.87 -11.68 -30.97
CA GLN A 304 28.45 -12.08 -30.90
C GLN A 304 28.19 -13.58 -31.16
N PHE A 305 28.98 -14.20 -32.05
CA PHE A 305 28.89 -15.62 -32.40
C PHE A 305 30.20 -16.38 -32.14
N SER A 306 31.07 -15.84 -31.27
CA SER A 306 32.27 -16.55 -30.86
C SER A 306 31.88 -17.86 -30.17
N PRO A 307 32.67 -18.95 -30.32
CA PRO A 307 32.32 -20.27 -29.79
C PRO A 307 32.06 -20.28 -28.28
N ALA A 308 32.74 -19.40 -27.54
CA ALA A 308 32.53 -19.18 -26.13
C ALA A 308 32.88 -17.71 -25.76
N PRO A 309 32.20 -17.12 -24.76
CA PRO A 309 32.62 -15.85 -24.18
C PRO A 309 33.95 -15.99 -23.44
N VAL A 310 34.77 -14.94 -23.42
CA VAL A 310 36.03 -14.93 -22.66
C VAL A 310 35.72 -14.69 -21.17
N PRO A 311 35.99 -15.66 -20.28
CA PRO A 311 35.74 -15.48 -18.85
C PRO A 311 36.72 -14.49 -18.23
N GLY A 312 36.27 -13.72 -17.24
CA GLY A 312 37.12 -12.79 -16.51
C GLY A 312 36.48 -12.31 -15.21
N THR A 313 37.33 -11.93 -14.26
CA THR A 313 36.90 -11.38 -12.95
C THR A 313 37.24 -9.90 -12.88
N LEU A 314 36.22 -9.05 -12.76
CA LEU A 314 36.36 -7.60 -12.71
C LEU A 314 36.35 -7.13 -11.25
N LYS A 315 37.52 -6.81 -10.71
CA LYS A 315 37.66 -6.39 -9.30
C LYS A 315 37.47 -4.89 -9.14
N GLU A 316 38.01 -4.10 -10.06
CA GLU A 316 37.99 -2.64 -9.96
C GLU A 316 36.66 -2.06 -10.45
N ALA A 317 36.14 -1.05 -9.73
CA ALA A 317 34.85 -0.43 -10.06
C ALA A 317 34.82 0.21 -11.46
N TRP A 318 35.96 0.72 -11.95
CA TRP A 318 36.07 1.24 -13.32
C TRP A 318 35.95 0.12 -14.37
N GLN A 319 36.60 -1.03 -14.15
CA GLN A 319 36.50 -2.18 -15.06
C GLN A 319 35.06 -2.70 -15.12
N GLN A 320 34.40 -2.79 -13.96
CA GLN A 320 32.99 -3.18 -13.87
C GLN A 320 32.11 -2.25 -14.71
N ARG A 321 32.22 -0.93 -14.52
CA ARG A 321 31.46 0.07 -15.30
C ARG A 321 31.71 0.01 -16.80
N GLN A 322 32.94 -0.26 -17.23
CA GLN A 322 33.27 -0.37 -18.65
C GLN A 322 32.73 -1.66 -19.29
N ASN A 323 32.59 -2.72 -18.51
CA ASN A 323 32.03 -3.97 -19.01
C ASN A 323 30.49 -3.99 -18.95
N THR A 324 29.88 -3.08 -18.19
CA THR A 324 28.42 -2.94 -18.12
C THR A 324 27.88 -2.09 -19.28
N SER A 325 26.86 -2.62 -19.96
CA SER A 325 26.13 -1.94 -21.02
C SER A 325 25.50 -0.64 -20.51
N ARG A 326 25.52 0.37 -21.38
CA ARG A 326 24.78 1.62 -21.17
C ARG A 326 23.35 1.52 -21.68
N CYS A 327 22.51 2.41 -21.16
CA CYS A 327 21.13 2.56 -21.59
C CYS A 327 20.72 4.03 -21.64
N ASN A 328 19.62 4.28 -22.35
CA ASN A 328 18.99 5.58 -22.48
C ASN A 328 17.48 5.38 -22.37
N VAL A 329 16.83 6.12 -21.47
CA VAL A 329 15.37 6.13 -21.38
C VAL A 329 14.83 7.24 -22.24
N CYS A 330 13.98 6.85 -23.18
CA CYS A 330 13.48 7.70 -24.24
C CYS A 330 11.96 7.78 -24.16
N MET A 331 11.40 8.92 -24.55
CA MET A 331 9.96 9.11 -24.67
C MET A 331 9.64 9.80 -25.98
N LYS A 332 8.58 9.38 -26.64
CA LYS A 332 8.13 9.99 -27.91
C LYS A 332 7.72 11.45 -27.69
N GLU A 333 8.17 12.32 -28.60
CA GLU A 333 7.71 13.71 -28.70
C GLU A 333 6.42 13.84 -29.52
#